data_AF-A0A957L1E4-F1
#
_entry.id   AF-A0A957L1E4-F1
#
_cell.length_a   1.000
_cell.length_b   1.000
_cell.length_c   1.000
_cell.angle_alpha   90.00
_cell.angle_beta   90.00
_cell.angle_gamma   90.00
#
_symmetry.space_group_name_H-M   'P 1'
#
loop_
_entity.id
_entity.type
_entity.pdbx_description
1 polymer ?
#
loop_
_entity_poly.entity_id
_entity_poly.type
_entity_poly.pdbx_seq_one_letter_code
_entity_poly.pdbx_strand_id
1 'polypeptide(L)'
;EQHIILATTTSTEDSGLLDYILPDFEAKTGIRVDVVAVGTGQALALGESGDADVLLVHARAREDAFMDAGHGVRREDVMYNDFVIV
;
A
#
# COMPACT_ATOMS: atom_id res chain seq x y z
N GLU A 1 12.37 -17.61 5.40
CA GLU A 1 11.33 -16.67 5.83
C GLU A 1 10.53 -16.25 4.61
N GLN A 2 9.21 -16.14 4.75
CA GLN A 2 8.36 -15.54 3.71
C GLN A 2 8.34 -14.03 3.93
N HIS A 3 8.40 -13.26 2.84
CA HIS A 3 8.28 -11.81 2.89
C HIS A 3 7.36 -11.34 1.76
N ILE A 4 6.79 -10.16 1.95
CA ILE A 4 6.00 -9.45 0.94
C ILE A 4 6.50 -8.01 0.83
N ILE A 5 6.48 -7.45 -0.38
CA ILE A 5 6.83 -6.07 -0.65
C ILE A 5 5.55 -5.23 -0.69
N LEU A 6 5.46 -4.26 0.22
CA LEU A 6 4.38 -3.29 0.29
C LEU A 6 4.84 -1.96 -0.31
N ALA A 7 4.34 -1.60 -1.48
CA ALA A 7 4.52 -0.25 -2.03
C ALA A 7 3.41 0.67 -1.53
N THR A 8 3.79 1.78 -0.91
CA THR A 8 2.87 2.72 -0.26
C THR A 8 3.23 4.17 -0.60
N THR A 9 2.43 5.11 -0.10
CA THR A 9 2.73 6.54 -0.22
C THR A 9 3.52 7.07 0.97
N THR A 10 4.42 8.03 0.74
CA THR A 10 5.16 8.70 1.83
C THR A 10 4.23 9.28 2.90
N SER A 11 3.09 9.87 2.51
CA SER A 11 2.09 10.36 3.49
C SER A 11 1.45 9.26 4.35
N THR A 12 1.38 8.02 3.85
CA THR A 12 0.88 6.88 4.63
C THR A 12 1.92 6.40 5.60
N GLU A 13 3.19 6.31 5.18
CA GLU A 13 4.33 6.01 6.06
C GLU A 13 4.43 7.05 7.18
N ASP A 14 4.43 8.34 6.83
CA ASP A 14 4.56 9.47 7.76
C ASP A 14 3.41 9.56 8.78
N SER A 15 2.26 8.92 8.50
CA SER A 15 1.14 8.86 9.44
C SER A 15 1.43 7.99 10.67
N GLY A 16 2.43 7.12 10.61
CA GLY A 16 2.75 6.13 11.65
C GLY A 16 1.80 4.94 11.70
N LEU A 17 0.84 4.82 10.76
CA LEU A 17 -0.09 3.69 10.71
C LEU A 17 0.64 2.35 10.58
N LEU A 18 1.64 2.28 9.70
CA LEU A 18 2.35 1.04 9.38
C LEU A 18 3.15 0.51 10.58
N ASP A 19 3.79 1.39 11.32
CA ASP A 19 4.51 1.06 12.56
C ASP A 19 3.61 0.39 13.60
N TYR A 20 2.31 0.69 13.58
CA TYR A 20 1.35 0.13 14.52
C TYR A 20 0.79 -1.23 14.05
N ILE A 21 0.49 -1.38 12.76
CA ILE A 21 -0.23 -2.56 12.25
C ILE A 21 0.70 -3.69 11.79
N LEU A 22 1.89 -3.36 11.28
CA LEU A 22 2.80 -4.37 10.71
C LEU A 22 3.36 -5.31 11.78
N PRO A 23 3.82 -4.86 12.97
CA PRO A 23 4.35 -5.78 13.99
C PRO A 23 3.34 -6.87 14.39
N ASP A 24 2.06 -6.50 14.52
CA ASP A 24 0.98 -7.44 14.83
C ASP A 24 0.72 -8.44 13.70
N PHE A 25 0.79 -7.99 12.45
CA PHE A 25 0.66 -8.84 11.28
C PHE A 25 1.82 -9.84 11.18
N GLU A 26 3.06 -9.35 11.30
CA GLU A 26 4.27 -10.18 11.22
C GLU A 26 4.30 -11.19 12.37
N ALA A 27 3.95 -10.80 13.59
CA ALA A 27 3.91 -11.72 14.74
C ALA A 27 2.85 -12.83 14.60
N LYS A 28 1.68 -12.52 14.01
CA LYS A 28 0.59 -13.48 13.82
C LYS A 28 0.83 -14.44 12.66
N THR A 29 1.46 -13.96 11.59
CA THR A 29 1.59 -14.72 10.33
C THR A 29 2.98 -15.31 10.13
N GLY A 30 4.01 -14.73 10.73
CA GLY A 30 5.42 -15.03 10.46
C GLY A 30 5.90 -14.53 9.09
N ILE A 31 5.13 -13.67 8.41
CA ILE A 31 5.47 -13.08 7.12
C ILE A 31 6.02 -11.68 7.37
N ARG A 32 7.24 -11.41 6.90
CA ARG A 32 7.86 -10.08 6.96
C ARG A 32 7.28 -9.15 5.90
N VAL A 33 7.13 -7.87 6.21
CA VAL A 33 6.68 -6.85 5.26
C VAL A 33 7.79 -5.85 5.01
N ASP A 34 8.31 -5.83 3.79
CA ASP A 34 9.29 -4.85 3.35
C ASP A 34 8.57 -3.67 2.70
N VAL A 35 8.67 -2.48 3.31
CA VAL A 35 7.91 -1.29 2.90
C VAL A 35 8.73 -0.41 1.95
N VAL A 36 8.10 0.04 0.87
CA VAL A 36 8.64 1.01 -0.09
C VAL A 36 7.69 2.22 -0.16
N ALA A 37 8.03 3.29 0.55
CA ALA A 37 7.30 4.56 0.49
C ALA A 37 7.80 5.47 -0.64
N VAL A 38 6.93 5.72 -1.61
CA VAL A 38 7.21 6.57 -2.78
C VAL A 38 5.98 7.42 -3.14
N GLY A 39 6.03 8.22 -4.20
CA GLY A 39 4.83 8.88 -4.70
C GLY A 39 3.82 7.88 -5.24
N THR A 40 2.51 8.20 -5.18
CA THR A 40 1.43 7.31 -5.67
C THR A 40 1.67 6.76 -7.08
N GLY A 41 2.16 7.59 -8.01
CA GLY A 41 2.45 7.14 -9.38
C GLY A 41 3.59 6.12 -9.44
N GLN A 42 4.60 6.26 -8.59
CA GLN A 42 5.70 5.31 -8.50
C GLN A 42 5.25 4.01 -7.84
N ALA A 43 4.42 4.08 -6.79
CA ALA A 43 3.89 2.88 -6.12
C ALA A 43 3.05 2.04 -7.10
N LEU A 44 2.18 2.67 -7.88
CA LEU A 44 1.40 1.99 -8.93
C LEU A 44 2.31 1.40 -10.01
N ALA A 45 3.34 2.12 -10.45
CA ALA A 45 4.29 1.61 -11.44
C ALA A 45 5.06 0.37 -10.94
N LEU A 46 5.43 0.32 -9.65
CA LEU A 46 6.04 -0.87 -9.04
C LEU A 46 5.09 -2.07 -9.02
N GLY A 47 3.80 -1.84 -8.75
CA GLY A 47 2.80 -2.90 -8.85
C GLY A 47 2.59 -3.39 -10.28
N GLU A 48 2.60 -2.47 -11.26
CA GLU A 48 2.46 -2.80 -12.68
C GLU A 48 3.65 -3.63 -13.21
N SER A 49 4.88 -3.33 -12.77
CA SER A 49 6.08 -4.09 -13.14
C SER A 49 6.23 -5.42 -12.40
N GLY A 50 5.43 -5.66 -11.35
CA GLY A 50 5.54 -6.84 -10.48
C GLY A 50 6.68 -6.73 -9.46
N ASP A 51 7.21 -5.53 -9.22
CA ASP A 51 8.23 -5.25 -8.21
C ASP A 51 7.63 -5.05 -6.80
N ALA A 52 6.29 -5.05 -6.66
CA ALA A 52 5.58 -5.01 -5.39
C ALA A 52 4.45 -6.05 -5.35
N ASP A 53 4.26 -6.72 -4.21
CA ASP A 53 3.22 -7.72 -4.00
C ASP A 53 1.89 -7.11 -3.60
N VAL A 54 1.93 -6.00 -2.84
CA VAL A 54 0.77 -5.30 -2.31
C VAL A 54 0.95 -3.79 -2.48
N LEU A 55 -0.14 -3.11 -2.84
CA LEU A 55 -0.20 -1.66 -2.91
C LEU A 55 -1.10 -1.11 -1.80
N LEU A 56 -0.64 -0.08 -1.09
CA LEU A 56 -1.47 0.72 -0.18
C LEU A 56 -1.38 2.19 -0.58
N VAL A 57 -2.34 2.64 -1.38
CA VAL A 57 -2.41 4.00 -1.91
C VAL A 57 -3.77 4.63 -1.61
N HIS A 58 -3.89 5.93 -1.83
CA HIS A 58 -5.12 6.71 -1.57
C HIS A 58 -5.52 7.56 -2.78
N ALA A 59 -5.52 6.96 -3.97
CA ALA A 59 -5.81 7.63 -5.24
C ALA A 59 -6.85 6.85 -6.06
N ARG A 60 -8.11 6.88 -5.60
CA ARG A 60 -9.24 6.09 -6.12
C ARG A 60 -9.28 5.99 -7.65
N ALA A 61 -9.30 7.12 -8.36
CA ALA A 61 -9.40 7.11 -9.81
C ALA A 61 -8.23 6.37 -10.50
N ARG A 62 -7.03 6.39 -9.91
CA ARG A 62 -5.86 5.68 -10.43
C ARG A 62 -5.86 4.21 -10.04
N GLU A 63 -6.34 3.88 -8.84
CA GLU A 63 -6.56 2.50 -8.42
C GLU A 63 -7.57 1.81 -9.34
N ASP A 64 -8.66 2.48 -9.68
CA ASP A 64 -9.69 1.92 -10.58
C ASP A 64 -9.10 1.65 -11.96
N ALA A 65 -8.36 2.63 -12.54
CA ALA A 65 -7.66 2.43 -13.81
C ALA A 65 -6.64 1.28 -13.77
N PHE A 66 -5.92 1.13 -12.65
CA PHE A 66 -4.96 0.03 -12.44
C PHE A 66 -5.64 -1.34 -12.43
N MET A 67 -6.81 -1.44 -11.78
CA MET A 67 -7.62 -2.66 -11.74
C MET A 67 -8.23 -2.97 -13.11
N ASP A 68 -8.79 -1.97 -13.79
CA ASP A 68 -9.40 -2.11 -15.13
C ASP A 68 -8.36 -2.55 -16.19
N ALA A 69 -7.10 -2.14 -16.02
CA ALA A 69 -5.99 -2.57 -16.85
C ALA A 69 -5.48 -3.99 -16.52
N GLY A 70 -6.01 -4.63 -15.48
CA GLY A 70 -5.70 -6.01 -15.12
C GLY A 70 -4.40 -6.19 -14.32
N HIS A 71 -3.84 -5.12 -13.75
CA HIS A 71 -2.60 -5.18 -12.97
C HIS A 71 -2.81 -5.67 -11.53
N GLY A 72 -4.06 -5.65 -11.03
CA GLY A 72 -4.41 -6.11 -9.68
C GLY A 72 -5.48 -7.20 -9.69
N VAL A 73 -5.45 -8.06 -8.68
CA VAL A 73 -6.42 -9.17 -8.54
C VAL A 73 -7.57 -8.84 -7.59
N ARG A 74 -7.36 -7.92 -6.64
CA ARG A 74 -8.34 -7.50 -5.64
C ARG A 74 -8.01 -6.09 -5.14
N ARG A 75 -9.04 -5.29 -4.87
CA ARG A 75 -8.94 -3.96 -4.26
C ARG A 75 -9.88 -3.89 -3.07
N GLU A 76 -9.38 -3.45 -1.92
CA GLU A 76 -10.15 -3.33 -0.68
C GLU A 76 -9.96 -1.93 -0.08
N ASP A 77 -11.02 -1.37 0.51
CA ASP A 77 -10.92 -0.12 1.27
C ASP A 77 -10.45 -0.41 2.70
N VAL A 78 -9.36 0.22 3.12
CA VAL A 78 -8.72 -0.05 4.43
C VAL A 78 -8.70 1.17 5.35
N MET A 79 -8.56 2.37 4.78
CA MET A 79 -8.41 3.61 5.54
C MET A 79 -8.93 4.81 4.75
N TYR A 80 -9.29 5.87 5.46
CA TYR A 80 -9.57 7.18 4.91
C TYR A 80 -8.99 8.25 5.85
N ASN A 81 -8.71 9.43 5.31
CA ASN A 81 -8.28 10.59 6.07
C ASN A 81 -9.23 11.75 5.78
N ASP A 82 -9.40 12.64 6.77
CA ASP A 82 -10.24 13.83 6.66
C ASP A 82 -9.37 15.09 6.57
N PHE A 83 -9.77 16.01 5.69
CA PHE A 83 -9.26 17.38 5.71
C PHE A 83 -10.20 18.24 6.56
N VAL A 84 -9.65 18.89 7.59
CA VAL A 84 -10.40 19.78 8.49
C VAL A 84 -9.90 21.22 8.36
N ILE A 85 -10.82 22.18 8.35
CA ILE A 85 -10.50 23.61 8.48
C ILE A 85 -10.65 23.97 9.96
N VAL A 86 -9.58 24.50 10.55
CA VAL A 86 -9.51 24.88 11.98
C VAL A 86 -9.60 26.39 12.13
#